data_AF-A0A543KAK1-F1
#
_entry.id   AF-A0A543KAK1-F1
#
_cell.length_a   1.000
_cell.length_b   1.000
_cell.length_c   1.000
_cell.angle_alpha   90.00
_cell.angle_beta   90.00
_cell.angle_gamma   90.00
#
_symmetry.space_group_name_H-M   'P 1'
#
loop_
_entity.id
_entity.type
_entity.pdbx_description
1 polymer ?
#
loop_
_entity_poly.entity_id
_entity_poly.type
_entity_poly.pdbx_seq_one_letter_code
_entity_poly.pdbx_strand_id
1 'polypeptide(L)'
;MPLGTARRQGYLSDMKHTLPILTLVATAAFLVSPFVADPFMGFDPQRFPVPQIDPPVQPAGYAFSIWGLIYVWLAVLAVVGVILRRDALAWQPVHLPLTLSLGPGALWLWVAGFAPLTATVLIFWMLGCAIWALLRTPAQDRWLLRVPVALYAGWLTAAAHVSLGVAIGGYGLASGELAAVIAVAGATLVALAVGWTRPDAPEYSAAVIWAFIAVIVANLPEAIAVTGATLVALLLVAAMTACGLWAGQRKPAL
;
A
#
# COMPACT_ATOMS: atom_id res chain seq x y z
N MET A 1 29.72 -0.32 37.97
CA MET A 1 29.97 -0.47 36.51
C MET A 1 29.26 -1.74 36.01
N PRO A 2 28.82 -1.83 34.74
CA PRO A 2 27.40 -1.89 34.43
C PRO A 2 26.97 -3.21 33.75
N LEU A 3 26.42 -4.15 34.53
CA LEU A 3 25.84 -5.38 33.99
C LEU A 3 24.55 -5.13 33.17
N GLY A 4 23.85 -4.03 33.44
CA GLY A 4 22.62 -3.65 32.74
C GLY A 4 22.83 -3.05 31.34
N THR A 5 23.93 -2.32 31.11
CA THR A 5 24.18 -1.69 29.80
C THR A 5 24.69 -2.70 28.78
N ALA A 6 25.59 -3.62 29.18
CA ALA A 6 26.10 -4.66 28.28
C ALA A 6 25.00 -5.61 27.78
N ARG A 7 24.09 -6.03 28.67
CA ARG A 7 22.94 -6.89 28.31
C ARG A 7 21.95 -6.16 27.38
N ARG A 8 21.69 -4.88 27.64
CA ARG A 8 20.81 -4.04 26.79
C ARG A 8 21.41 -3.82 25.40
N GLN A 9 22.73 -3.66 25.33
CA GLN A 9 23.45 -3.43 24.09
C GLN A 9 23.55 -4.71 23.24
N GLY A 10 23.70 -5.88 23.87
CA GLY A 10 23.57 -7.19 23.21
C GLY A 10 22.18 -7.39 22.60
N TYR A 11 21.11 -7.14 23.36
CA TYR A 11 19.72 -7.28 22.88
C TYR A 11 19.42 -6.37 21.68
N LEU A 12 19.88 -5.11 21.73
CA LEU A 12 19.73 -4.16 20.62
C LEU A 12 20.54 -4.56 19.38
N SER A 13 21.65 -5.28 19.55
CA SER A 13 22.44 -5.83 18.44
C SER A 13 21.71 -7.00 17.79
N ASP A 14 21.21 -7.96 18.57
CA ASP A 14 20.51 -9.14 18.07
C ASP A 14 19.23 -8.79 17.30
N MET A 15 18.47 -7.80 17.78
CA MET A 15 17.28 -7.31 17.07
C MET A 15 17.62 -6.76 15.68
N LYS A 16 18.73 -6.01 15.54
CA LYS A 16 19.14 -5.42 14.26
C LYS A 16 19.50 -6.48 13.23
N HIS A 17 20.06 -7.61 13.65
CA HIS A 17 20.40 -8.69 12.74
C HIS A 17 19.21 -9.61 12.40
N THR A 18 18.17 -9.61 13.23
CA THR A 18 16.99 -10.49 13.09
C THR A 18 15.90 -9.84 12.22
N LEU A 19 15.65 -8.54 12.37
CA LEU A 19 14.59 -7.84 11.64
C LEU A 19 14.68 -7.92 10.11
N PRO A 20 15.87 -7.80 9.47
CA PRO A 20 15.99 -8.00 8.03
C PRO A 20 15.60 -9.41 7.58
N ILE A 21 15.95 -10.43 8.38
CA ILE A 21 15.58 -11.83 8.12
C ILE A 21 14.08 -12.02 8.25
N LEU A 22 13.45 -11.45 9.29
CA LEU A 22 12.00 -11.48 9.44
C LEU A 22 11.30 -10.78 8.28
N THR A 23 11.85 -9.66 7.80
CA THR A 23 11.34 -8.98 6.60
C THR A 23 11.42 -9.91 5.39
N LEU A 24 12.55 -10.60 5.19
CA LEU A 24 12.71 -11.56 4.10
C LEU A 24 11.70 -12.71 4.17
N VAL A 25 11.50 -13.30 5.35
CA VAL A 25 10.52 -14.37 5.55
C VAL A 25 9.09 -13.87 5.30
N ALA A 26 8.73 -12.70 5.83
CA ALA A 26 7.42 -12.09 5.60
C ALA A 26 7.19 -11.77 4.13
N THR A 27 8.19 -11.21 3.44
CA THR A 27 8.15 -10.96 1.99
C THR A 27 7.97 -12.27 1.23
N ALA A 28 8.74 -13.31 1.54
CA ALA A 28 8.61 -14.61 0.88
C ALA A 28 7.21 -15.21 1.05
N ALA A 29 6.65 -15.19 2.28
CA ALA A 29 5.29 -15.64 2.54
C ALA A 29 4.25 -14.82 1.75
N PHE A 30 4.41 -13.49 1.71
CA PHE A 30 3.53 -12.59 0.95
C PHE A 30 3.57 -12.87 -0.55
N LEU A 31 4.75 -13.17 -1.10
CA LEU A 31 4.94 -13.51 -2.51
C LEU A 31 4.39 -14.89 -2.89
N VAL A 32 4.39 -15.84 -1.96
CA VAL A 32 3.84 -17.19 -2.17
C VAL A 32 2.31 -17.18 -2.12
N SER A 33 1.71 -16.24 -1.39
CA SER A 33 0.26 -16.14 -1.18
C SER A 33 -0.59 -16.29 -2.46
N PRO A 34 -0.30 -15.59 -3.59
CA PRO A 34 -1.09 -15.73 -4.81
C PRO A 34 -1.00 -17.09 -5.51
N PHE A 35 -0.04 -17.94 -5.13
CA PHE A 35 0.11 -19.30 -5.70
C PHE A 35 -0.66 -20.36 -4.90
N VAL A 36 -1.15 -20.01 -3.71
CA VAL A 36 -1.86 -20.92 -2.79
C VAL A 36 -3.26 -20.43 -2.42
N ALA A 37 -3.64 -19.23 -2.85
CA ALA A 37 -4.97 -18.65 -2.73
C ALA A 37 -5.52 -18.29 -4.12
N ASP A 38 -6.84 -18.17 -4.22
CA ASP A 38 -7.49 -17.78 -5.47
C ASP A 38 -7.09 -16.36 -5.90
N PRO A 39 -6.96 -16.09 -7.21
CA PRO A 39 -6.68 -14.74 -7.71
C PRO A 39 -7.77 -13.75 -7.27
N PHE A 40 -7.37 -12.66 -6.64
CA PHE A 40 -8.31 -11.61 -6.23
C PHE A 40 -8.62 -10.67 -7.39
N MET A 41 -9.88 -10.70 -7.84
CA MET A 41 -10.42 -9.82 -8.88
C MET A 41 -11.59 -8.96 -8.36
N GLY A 42 -11.74 -8.87 -7.04
CA GLY A 42 -12.91 -8.33 -6.36
C GLY A 42 -13.40 -9.29 -5.27
N PHE A 43 -14.22 -8.78 -4.35
CA PHE A 43 -14.89 -9.65 -3.37
C PHE A 43 -16.04 -10.42 -4.03
N ASP A 44 -16.29 -11.64 -3.55
CA ASP A 44 -17.47 -12.40 -3.94
C ASP A 44 -18.75 -11.62 -3.57
N PRO A 45 -19.60 -11.24 -4.55
CA PRO A 45 -20.80 -10.44 -4.32
C PRO A 45 -21.76 -11.07 -3.31
N GLN A 46 -21.81 -12.41 -3.24
CA GLN A 46 -22.74 -13.15 -2.38
C GLN A 46 -22.31 -13.18 -0.91
N ARG A 47 -21.14 -12.62 -0.58
CA ARG A 47 -20.64 -12.51 0.80
C ARG A 47 -21.18 -11.28 1.54
N PHE A 48 -22.01 -10.48 0.90
CA PHE A 48 -22.60 -9.27 1.46
C PHE A 48 -24.13 -9.39 1.56
N PRO A 49 -24.76 -8.74 2.55
CA PRO A 49 -26.22 -8.63 2.62
C PRO A 49 -26.85 -8.03 1.36
N VAL A 50 -26.20 -7.01 0.79
CA VAL A 50 -26.54 -6.41 -0.50
C VAL A 50 -25.48 -6.83 -1.52
N PRO A 51 -25.81 -7.71 -2.48
CA PRO A 51 -24.83 -8.20 -3.45
C PRO A 51 -24.13 -7.06 -4.22
N GLN A 52 -22.81 -7.10 -4.26
CA GLN A 52 -21.97 -6.11 -4.94
C GLN A 52 -21.50 -6.63 -6.30
N ILE A 53 -22.40 -6.61 -7.30
CA ILE A 53 -22.07 -6.96 -8.69
C ILE A 53 -21.49 -5.71 -9.35
N ASP A 54 -20.27 -5.82 -9.88
CA ASP A 54 -19.53 -4.73 -10.53
C ASP A 54 -19.59 -3.39 -9.77
N PRO A 55 -19.16 -3.36 -8.49
CA PRO A 55 -19.29 -2.16 -7.67
C PRO A 55 -18.46 -1.01 -8.28
N PRO A 56 -19.02 0.21 -8.46
CA PRO A 56 -18.37 1.32 -9.17
C PRO A 56 -16.99 1.71 -8.63
N VAL A 57 -16.69 1.40 -7.37
CA VAL A 57 -15.39 1.67 -6.76
C VAL A 57 -14.28 0.75 -7.26
N GLN A 58 -14.63 -0.41 -7.82
CA GLN A 58 -13.67 -1.42 -8.21
C GLN A 58 -12.93 -1.02 -9.49
N PRO A 59 -11.59 -1.07 -9.51
CA PRO A 59 -10.82 -0.73 -10.69
C PRO A 59 -10.94 -1.83 -11.76
N ALA A 60 -10.69 -1.46 -13.01
CA ALA A 60 -10.58 -2.41 -14.11
C ALA A 60 -9.53 -3.49 -13.83
N GLY A 61 -9.80 -4.73 -14.23
CA GLY A 61 -9.01 -5.90 -13.85
C GLY A 61 -7.52 -5.84 -14.19
N TYR A 62 -7.14 -5.12 -15.26
CA TYR A 62 -5.72 -4.95 -15.61
C TYR A 62 -4.94 -4.19 -14.53
N ALA A 63 -5.60 -3.41 -13.67
CA ALA A 63 -4.93 -2.62 -12.64
C ALA A 63 -4.14 -3.47 -11.66
N PHE A 64 -4.64 -4.68 -11.39
CA PHE A 64 -4.02 -5.64 -10.48
C PHE A 64 -2.67 -6.17 -10.99
N SER A 65 -2.32 -5.95 -12.28
CA SER A 65 -1.00 -6.33 -12.82
C SER A 65 0.17 -5.59 -12.14
N ILE A 66 -0.10 -4.45 -11.49
CA ILE A 66 0.90 -3.70 -10.72
C ILE A 66 1.50 -4.54 -9.58
N TRP A 67 0.77 -5.54 -9.07
CA TRP A 67 1.27 -6.46 -8.06
C TRP A 67 2.51 -7.23 -8.54
N GLY A 68 2.59 -7.60 -9.83
CA GLY A 68 3.78 -8.26 -10.37
C GLY A 68 5.04 -7.40 -10.19
N LEU A 69 4.95 -6.10 -10.49
CA LEU A 69 6.03 -5.15 -10.25
C LEU A 69 6.35 -5.01 -8.76
N ILE A 70 5.33 -4.84 -7.91
CA ILE A 70 5.49 -4.68 -6.46
C ILE A 70 6.15 -5.92 -5.85
N TYR A 71 5.72 -7.13 -6.19
CA TYR A 71 6.27 -8.38 -5.67
C TYR A 71 7.74 -8.54 -6.02
N VAL A 72 8.11 -8.35 -7.29
CA VAL A 72 9.52 -8.45 -7.72
C VAL A 72 10.38 -7.44 -6.97
N TRP A 73 9.89 -6.20 -6.82
CA TRP A 73 10.68 -5.15 -6.19
C TRP A 73 10.83 -5.32 -4.69
N LEU A 74 9.78 -5.78 -4.00
CA LEU A 74 9.84 -6.15 -2.58
C LEU A 74 10.77 -7.35 -2.35
N ALA A 75 10.81 -8.33 -3.26
CA ALA A 75 11.76 -9.43 -3.19
C ALA A 75 13.21 -8.93 -3.26
N VAL A 76 13.51 -8.07 -4.24
CA VAL A 76 14.83 -7.44 -4.38
C VAL A 76 15.19 -6.67 -3.12
N LEU A 77 14.29 -5.82 -2.61
CA LEU A 77 14.49 -5.10 -1.35
C LEU A 77 14.85 -6.04 -0.21
N ALA A 78 14.08 -7.11 -0.01
CA ALA A 78 14.25 -8.01 1.12
C ALA A 78 15.56 -8.80 1.04
N VAL A 79 15.91 -9.30 -0.16
CA VAL A 79 17.17 -10.02 -0.40
C VAL A 79 18.37 -9.11 -0.20
N VAL A 80 18.35 -7.90 -0.79
CA VAL A 80 19.41 -6.90 -0.60
C VAL A 80 19.52 -6.49 0.87
N GLY A 81 18.39 -6.33 1.55
CA GLY A 81 18.30 -6.04 2.99
C GLY A 81 19.06 -7.03 3.84
N VAL A 82 19.04 -8.32 3.48
CA VAL A 82 19.76 -9.37 4.22
C VAL A 82 21.20 -9.54 3.75
N ILE A 83 21.48 -9.48 2.44
CA ILE A 83 22.81 -9.79 1.90
C ILE A 83 23.76 -8.59 1.99
N LEU A 84 23.30 -7.40 1.62
CA LEU A 84 24.16 -6.22 1.41
C LEU A 84 23.92 -5.09 2.42
N ARG A 85 22.80 -5.13 3.15
CA ARG A 85 22.35 -4.04 4.03
C ARG A 85 21.94 -4.50 5.42
N ARG A 86 22.37 -5.70 5.83
CA ARG A 86 21.99 -6.30 7.12
C ARG A 86 22.28 -5.39 8.31
N ASP A 87 23.44 -4.73 8.29
CA ASP A 87 23.91 -3.88 9.38
C ASP A 87 23.75 -2.38 9.08
N ALA A 88 23.11 -2.04 7.95
CA ALA A 88 22.92 -0.66 7.53
C ALA A 88 21.90 0.04 8.45
N LEU A 89 22.39 0.92 9.33
CA LEU A 89 21.55 1.64 10.31
C LEU A 89 20.40 2.42 9.66
N ALA A 90 20.57 2.88 8.42
CA ALA A 90 19.54 3.62 7.68
C ALA A 90 18.35 2.73 7.26
N TRP A 91 18.55 1.42 7.12
CA TRP A 91 17.51 0.46 6.73
C TRP A 91 16.72 -0.07 7.93
N GLN A 92 17.35 -0.12 9.11
CA GLN A 92 16.80 -0.68 10.35
C GLN A 92 15.40 -0.18 10.71
N PRO A 93 15.08 1.12 10.62
CA PRO A 93 13.76 1.64 10.96
C PRO A 93 12.62 1.15 10.04
N VAL A 94 12.93 0.60 8.86
CA VAL A 94 11.93 0.17 7.86
C VAL A 94 11.52 -1.28 8.07
N HIS A 95 12.40 -2.14 8.60
CA HIS A 95 12.17 -3.59 8.65
C HIS A 95 10.96 -3.99 9.51
N LEU A 96 10.84 -3.44 10.72
CA LEU A 96 9.71 -3.78 11.61
C LEU A 96 8.35 -3.41 10.98
N PRO A 97 8.08 -2.15 10.59
CA PRO A 97 6.82 -1.80 9.96
C PRO A 97 6.54 -2.62 8.70
N LEU A 98 7.55 -2.83 7.85
CA LEU A 98 7.36 -3.58 6.61
C LEU A 98 7.02 -5.05 6.90
N THR A 99 7.67 -5.67 7.88
CA THR A 99 7.36 -7.03 8.35
C THR A 99 5.93 -7.12 8.87
N LEU A 100 5.49 -6.15 9.68
CA LEU A 100 4.13 -6.10 10.23
C LEU A 100 3.05 -5.85 9.18
N SER A 101 3.42 -5.27 8.04
CA SER A 101 2.53 -5.14 6.88
C SER A 101 2.48 -6.44 6.07
N LEU A 102 3.64 -6.96 5.64
CA LEU A 102 3.73 -8.10 4.72
C LEU A 102 3.36 -9.43 5.38
N GLY A 103 3.74 -9.65 6.65
CA GLY A 103 3.53 -10.91 7.36
C GLY A 103 2.04 -11.27 7.46
N PRO A 104 1.22 -10.45 8.16
CA PRO A 104 -0.24 -10.61 8.15
C PRO A 104 -0.83 -10.50 6.75
N GLY A 105 -0.25 -9.65 5.89
CA GLY A 105 -0.67 -9.47 4.51
C GLY A 105 -0.60 -10.75 3.67
N ALA A 106 0.28 -11.70 4.01
CA ALA A 106 0.38 -12.99 3.32
C ALA A 106 -0.91 -13.81 3.42
N LEU A 107 -1.74 -13.54 4.43
CA LEU A 107 -3.04 -14.18 4.63
C LEU A 107 -4.19 -13.41 3.99
N TRP A 108 -3.94 -12.19 3.47
CA TRP A 108 -5.01 -11.30 3.03
C TRP A 108 -5.87 -11.90 1.92
N LEU A 109 -5.25 -12.48 0.88
CA LEU A 109 -5.98 -13.11 -0.24
C LEU A 109 -6.90 -14.22 0.24
N TRP A 110 -6.40 -15.07 1.14
CA TRP A 110 -7.19 -16.15 1.74
C TRP A 110 -8.38 -15.60 2.55
N VAL A 111 -8.14 -14.60 3.42
CA VAL A 111 -9.19 -13.95 4.22
C VAL A 111 -10.23 -13.26 3.33
N ALA A 112 -9.80 -12.62 2.24
CA ALA A 112 -10.68 -11.93 1.31
C ALA A 112 -11.69 -12.86 0.62
N GLY A 113 -11.35 -14.13 0.43
CA GLY A 113 -12.23 -15.13 -0.19
C GLY A 113 -13.44 -15.54 0.65
N PHE A 114 -13.42 -15.34 1.97
CA PHE A 114 -14.52 -15.78 2.85
C PHE A 114 -15.00 -14.74 3.86
N ALA A 115 -14.19 -13.74 4.22
CA ALA A 115 -14.52 -12.74 5.22
C ALA A 115 -14.16 -11.32 4.75
N PRO A 116 -14.98 -10.70 3.86
CA PRO A 116 -14.67 -9.40 3.27
C PRO A 116 -14.43 -8.27 4.28
N LEU A 117 -15.22 -8.20 5.36
CA LEU A 117 -15.01 -7.18 6.40
C LEU A 117 -13.67 -7.35 7.13
N THR A 118 -13.31 -8.59 7.46
CA THR A 118 -12.03 -8.89 8.10
C THR A 118 -10.88 -8.57 7.16
N ALA A 119 -11.02 -8.87 5.86
CA ALA A 119 -10.05 -8.47 4.85
C ALA A 119 -9.93 -6.95 4.72
N THR A 120 -11.04 -6.20 4.80
CA THR A 120 -11.02 -4.73 4.82
C THR A 120 -10.24 -4.20 6.02
N VAL A 121 -10.50 -4.71 7.23
CA VAL A 121 -9.72 -4.31 8.43
C VAL A 121 -8.24 -4.65 8.27
N LEU A 122 -7.94 -5.85 7.76
CA LEU A 122 -6.56 -6.32 7.56
C LEU A 122 -5.80 -5.46 6.55
N ILE A 123 -6.43 -5.03 5.44
CA ILE A 123 -5.75 -4.18 4.46
C ILE A 123 -5.50 -2.76 4.99
N PHE A 124 -6.37 -2.23 5.86
CA PHE A 124 -6.09 -0.98 6.57
C PHE A 124 -4.93 -1.12 7.56
N TRP A 125 -4.82 -2.26 8.25
CA TRP A 125 -3.65 -2.58 9.07
C TRP A 125 -2.36 -2.61 8.23
N MET A 126 -2.39 -3.34 7.11
CA MET A 126 -1.28 -3.42 6.17
C MET A 126 -0.88 -2.03 5.67
N LEU A 127 -1.86 -1.20 5.30
CA LEU A 127 -1.67 0.17 4.84
C LEU A 127 -1.00 1.04 5.89
N GLY A 128 -1.50 1.04 7.12
CA GLY A 128 -0.90 1.82 8.22
C GLY A 128 0.56 1.44 8.46
N CYS A 129 0.87 0.14 8.46
CA CYS A 129 2.24 -0.35 8.60
C CYS A 129 3.11 -0.03 7.37
N ALA A 130 2.57 -0.06 6.15
CA ALA A 130 3.29 0.29 4.92
C ALA A 130 3.61 1.79 4.85
N ILE A 131 2.66 2.66 5.23
CA ILE A 131 2.91 4.10 5.38
C ILE A 131 3.96 4.34 6.46
N TRP A 132 3.87 3.66 7.60
CA TRP A 132 4.90 3.76 8.64
C TRP A 132 6.28 3.36 8.10
N ALA A 133 6.39 2.27 7.33
CA ALA A 133 7.63 1.90 6.66
C ALA A 133 8.12 3.02 5.72
N LEU A 134 7.24 3.56 4.86
CA LEU A 134 7.56 4.62 3.91
C LEU A 134 8.09 5.89 4.60
N LEU A 135 7.46 6.31 5.69
CA LEU A 135 7.88 7.48 6.47
C LEU A 135 9.24 7.29 7.14
N ARG A 136 9.69 6.05 7.32
CA ARG A 136 11.00 5.69 7.88
C ARG A 136 12.08 5.46 6.82
N THR A 137 11.76 5.57 5.53
CA THR A 137 12.74 5.34 4.46
C THR A 137 13.79 6.47 4.39
N PRO A 138 15.09 6.15 4.36
CA PRO A 138 16.16 7.13 4.18
C PRO A 138 16.22 7.66 2.74
N ALA A 139 17.06 8.66 2.48
CA ALA A 139 17.37 9.14 1.13
C ALA A 139 18.35 8.22 0.37
N GLN A 140 19.21 7.51 1.09
CA GLN A 140 20.11 6.53 0.50
C GLN A 140 19.34 5.33 -0.05
N ASP A 141 19.95 4.63 -1.02
CA ASP A 141 19.40 3.41 -1.63
C ASP A 141 17.93 3.55 -2.10
N ARG A 142 17.55 4.75 -2.59
CA ARG A 142 16.19 5.10 -2.99
C ARG A 142 15.49 3.99 -3.79
N TRP A 143 16.15 3.50 -4.84
CA TRP A 143 15.59 2.49 -5.75
C TRP A 143 15.50 1.08 -5.16
N LEU A 144 16.28 0.79 -4.12
CA LEU A 144 16.29 -0.53 -3.46
C LEU A 144 15.38 -0.57 -2.24
N LEU A 145 15.10 0.58 -1.61
CA LEU A 145 14.36 0.66 -0.36
C LEU A 145 13.12 1.55 -0.45
N ARG A 146 13.27 2.81 -0.85
CA ARG A 146 12.17 3.78 -0.81
C ARG A 146 11.11 3.52 -1.86
N VAL A 147 11.52 3.35 -3.11
CA VAL A 147 10.63 3.19 -4.26
C VAL A 147 9.71 1.97 -4.12
N PRO A 148 10.21 0.75 -3.87
CA PRO A 148 9.36 -0.42 -3.65
C PRO A 148 8.36 -0.24 -2.48
N VAL A 149 8.79 0.36 -1.37
CA VAL A 149 7.91 0.63 -0.21
C VAL A 149 6.86 1.70 -0.56
N ALA A 150 7.23 2.73 -1.31
CA ALA A 150 6.32 3.78 -1.77
C ALA A 150 5.24 3.22 -2.71
N LEU A 151 5.63 2.45 -3.73
CA LEU A 151 4.72 1.77 -4.65
C LEU A 151 3.74 0.85 -3.90
N TYR A 152 4.25 0.04 -2.99
CA TYR A 152 3.44 -0.86 -2.17
C TYR A 152 2.43 -0.09 -1.31
N ALA A 153 2.88 0.93 -0.57
CA ALA A 153 2.00 1.74 0.27
C ALA A 153 0.94 2.49 -0.55
N GLY A 154 1.32 3.04 -1.71
CA GLY A 154 0.39 3.77 -2.59
C GLY A 154 -0.70 2.87 -3.17
N TRP A 155 -0.33 1.66 -3.59
CA TRP A 155 -1.29 0.68 -4.06
C TRP A 155 -2.23 0.22 -2.93
N LEU A 156 -1.70 -0.03 -1.73
CA LEU A 156 -2.52 -0.35 -0.56
C LEU A 156 -3.49 0.78 -0.19
N THR A 157 -3.11 2.05 -0.39
CA THR A 157 -4.03 3.18 -0.17
C THR A 157 -5.26 3.02 -1.05
N ALA A 158 -5.10 2.75 -2.34
CA ALA A 158 -6.23 2.53 -3.22
C ALA A 158 -7.03 1.26 -2.83
N ALA A 159 -6.35 0.12 -2.69
CA ALA A 159 -6.99 -1.17 -2.41
C ALA A 159 -7.77 -1.20 -1.08
N ALA A 160 -7.27 -0.54 -0.03
CA ALA A 160 -7.97 -0.43 1.25
C ALA A 160 -9.27 0.35 1.12
N HIS A 161 -9.26 1.45 0.36
CA HIS A 161 -10.45 2.26 0.16
C HIS A 161 -11.43 1.64 -0.83
N VAL A 162 -10.96 0.90 -1.85
CA VAL A 162 -11.82 0.03 -2.66
C VAL A 162 -12.55 -0.97 -1.76
N SER A 163 -11.82 -1.64 -0.86
CA SER A 163 -12.41 -2.59 0.07
C SER A 163 -13.44 -1.94 1.01
N LEU A 164 -13.19 -0.70 1.43
CA LEU A 164 -14.14 0.10 2.21
C LEU A 164 -15.40 0.44 1.40
N GLY A 165 -15.25 0.89 0.15
CA GLY A 165 -16.38 1.23 -0.72
C GLY A 165 -17.28 0.03 -0.98
N VAL A 166 -16.69 -1.12 -1.31
CA VAL A 166 -17.44 -2.38 -1.47
C VAL A 166 -18.14 -2.77 -0.17
N ALA A 167 -17.50 -2.61 1.00
CA ALA A 167 -18.14 -2.88 2.28
C ALA A 167 -19.30 -1.91 2.57
N ILE A 168 -19.15 -0.61 2.33
CA ILE A 168 -20.22 0.37 2.53
C ILE A 168 -21.44 0.03 1.68
N GLY A 169 -21.24 -0.25 0.38
CA GLY A 169 -22.32 -0.68 -0.52
C GLY A 169 -22.91 -2.02 -0.12
N GLY A 170 -22.05 -3.00 0.22
CA GLY A 170 -22.44 -4.36 0.55
C GLY A 170 -23.27 -4.49 1.82
N TYR A 171 -23.09 -3.58 2.78
CA TYR A 171 -23.91 -3.52 3.99
C TYR A 171 -25.09 -2.54 3.87
N GLY A 172 -25.35 -2.01 2.67
CA GLY A 172 -26.49 -1.12 2.40
C GLY A 172 -26.39 0.24 3.10
N LEU A 173 -25.19 0.68 3.49
CA LEU A 173 -24.98 1.96 4.17
C LEU A 173 -25.05 3.16 3.22
N ALA A 174 -24.79 2.92 1.93
CA ALA A 174 -24.94 3.90 0.86
C ALA A 174 -25.23 3.18 -0.47
N SER A 175 -25.67 3.93 -1.50
CA SER A 175 -25.69 3.41 -2.87
C SER A 175 -24.28 3.07 -3.34
N GLY A 176 -24.15 2.17 -4.33
CA GLY A 176 -22.84 1.79 -4.88
C GLY A 176 -22.04 2.99 -5.40
N GLU A 177 -22.70 3.95 -6.06
CA GLU A 177 -22.07 5.20 -6.51
C GLU A 177 -21.59 6.07 -5.34
N LEU A 178 -22.43 6.29 -4.32
CA LEU A 178 -22.05 7.12 -3.17
C LEU A 178 -20.93 6.44 -2.36
N ALA A 179 -20.98 5.12 -2.20
CA ALA A 179 -19.93 4.34 -1.57
C ALA A 179 -18.59 4.46 -2.33
N ALA A 180 -18.63 4.46 -3.66
CA ALA A 180 -17.46 4.68 -4.50
C ALA A 180 -16.88 6.09 -4.35
N VAL A 181 -17.73 7.12 -4.33
CA VAL A 181 -17.29 8.51 -4.12
C VAL A 181 -16.65 8.67 -2.72
N ILE A 182 -17.25 8.09 -1.68
CA ILE A 182 -16.70 8.10 -0.31
C ILE A 182 -15.32 7.43 -0.28
N ALA A 183 -15.19 6.26 -0.91
CA ALA A 183 -13.93 5.54 -0.98
C ALA A 183 -12.84 6.32 -1.72
N VAL A 184 -13.15 6.87 -2.90
CA VAL A 184 -12.24 7.70 -3.69
C VAL A 184 -11.82 8.94 -2.91
N ALA A 185 -12.75 9.60 -2.22
CA ALA A 185 -12.45 10.74 -1.36
C ALA A 185 -11.48 10.35 -0.22
N GLY A 186 -11.73 9.24 0.47
CA GLY A 186 -10.85 8.72 1.51
C GLY A 186 -9.45 8.40 0.99
N ALA A 187 -9.35 7.69 -0.13
CA ALA A 187 -8.08 7.37 -0.78
C ALA A 187 -7.32 8.64 -1.14
N THR A 188 -8.02 9.66 -1.65
CA THR A 188 -7.45 10.96 -2.00
C THR A 188 -6.92 11.68 -0.77
N LEU A 189 -7.67 11.73 0.33
CA LEU A 189 -7.22 12.38 1.56
C LEU A 189 -5.94 11.76 2.10
N VAL A 190 -5.88 10.43 2.15
CA VAL A 190 -4.66 9.70 2.57
C VAL A 190 -3.54 9.93 1.57
N ALA A 191 -3.82 9.91 0.27
CA ALA A 191 -2.82 10.16 -0.76
C ALA A 191 -2.21 11.55 -0.65
N LEU A 192 -3.03 12.57 -0.43
CA LEU A 192 -2.59 13.95 -0.24
C LEU A 192 -1.76 14.11 1.05
N ALA A 193 -2.20 13.51 2.16
CA ALA A 193 -1.47 13.57 3.42
C ALA A 193 -0.08 12.91 3.32
N VAL A 194 0.00 11.73 2.69
CA VAL A 194 1.28 11.03 2.50
C VAL A 194 2.16 11.76 1.48
N GLY A 195 1.61 12.22 0.35
CA GLY A 195 2.37 12.96 -0.65
C GLY A 195 2.91 14.30 -0.15
N TRP A 196 2.16 14.98 0.74
CA TRP A 196 2.64 16.19 1.41
C TRP A 196 3.80 15.92 2.38
N THR A 197 3.75 14.79 3.10
CA THR A 197 4.80 14.40 4.05
C THR A 197 6.02 13.77 3.36
N ARG A 198 5.85 13.18 2.17
CA ARG A 198 6.90 12.53 1.38
C ARG A 198 6.88 13.01 -0.09
N PRO A 199 7.13 14.31 -0.35
CA PRO A 199 7.16 14.84 -1.73
C PRO A 199 8.31 14.24 -2.56
N ASP A 200 9.31 13.66 -1.89
CA ASP A 200 10.43 12.93 -2.46
C ASP A 200 10.10 11.45 -2.77
N ALA A 201 8.85 11.01 -2.68
CA ALA A 201 8.39 9.66 -3.02
C ALA A 201 7.20 9.67 -4.00
N PRO A 202 7.32 10.28 -5.20
CA PRO A 202 6.25 10.33 -6.21
C PRO A 202 5.72 8.96 -6.64
N GLU A 203 6.48 7.89 -6.43
CA GLU A 203 6.11 6.52 -6.78
C GLU A 203 4.91 6.01 -5.94
N TYR A 204 4.74 6.56 -4.74
CA TYR A 204 3.52 6.37 -3.95
C TYR A 204 2.30 6.96 -4.68
N SER A 205 2.39 8.22 -5.12
CA SER A 205 1.32 8.88 -5.87
C SER A 205 1.06 8.20 -7.22
N ALA A 206 2.10 7.70 -7.89
CA ALA A 206 1.98 6.99 -9.16
C ALA A 206 1.12 5.73 -9.02
N ALA A 207 1.27 4.97 -7.93
CA ALA A 207 0.44 3.79 -7.66
C ALA A 207 -1.03 4.15 -7.41
N VAL A 208 -1.29 5.25 -6.69
CA VAL A 208 -2.66 5.76 -6.47
C VAL A 208 -3.29 6.26 -7.78
N ILE A 209 -2.54 7.03 -8.58
CA ILE A 209 -2.98 7.52 -9.89
C ILE A 209 -3.30 6.35 -10.82
N TRP A 210 -2.45 5.31 -10.84
CA TRP A 210 -2.70 4.09 -11.61
C TRP A 210 -4.06 3.44 -11.25
N ALA A 211 -4.36 3.34 -9.95
CA ALA A 211 -5.64 2.83 -9.49
C ALA A 211 -6.82 3.73 -9.91
N PHE A 212 -6.69 5.06 -9.78
CA PHE A 212 -7.74 6.00 -10.20
C PHE A 212 -8.01 5.97 -11.70
N ILE A 213 -6.96 5.82 -12.53
CA ILE A 213 -7.14 5.60 -13.98
C ILE A 213 -7.98 4.34 -14.22
N ALA A 214 -7.69 3.25 -13.53
CA ALA A 214 -8.43 2.01 -13.70
C ALA A 214 -9.88 2.07 -13.18
N VAL A 215 -10.15 2.84 -12.13
CA VAL A 215 -11.53 3.12 -11.69
C VAL A 215 -12.28 3.94 -12.75
N ILE A 216 -11.65 4.97 -13.32
CA ILE A 216 -12.24 5.74 -14.43
C ILE A 216 -12.57 4.81 -15.61
N VAL A 217 -11.61 3.97 -16.03
CA VAL A 217 -11.80 3.05 -17.16
C VAL A 217 -12.92 2.05 -16.89
N ALA A 218 -13.06 1.55 -15.66
CA ALA A 218 -14.11 0.61 -15.29
C ALA A 218 -15.53 1.21 -15.31
N ASN A 219 -15.64 2.53 -15.24
CA ASN A 219 -16.93 3.23 -15.09
C ASN A 219 -17.35 4.01 -16.33
N LEU A 220 -16.49 4.11 -17.35
CA LEU A 220 -16.83 4.79 -18.60
C LEU A 220 -17.66 3.89 -19.52
N PRO A 221 -18.72 4.40 -20.16
CA PRO A 221 -19.29 5.76 -20.06
C PRO A 221 -20.43 5.90 -19.03
N GLU A 222 -20.72 4.87 -18.25
CA GLU A 222 -21.98 4.67 -17.54
C GLU A 222 -22.11 5.46 -16.24
N ALA A 223 -21.08 5.44 -15.37
CA ALA A 223 -21.14 6.06 -14.04
C ALA A 223 -20.43 7.43 -14.02
N ILE A 224 -21.11 8.44 -14.55
CA ILE A 224 -20.57 9.81 -14.72
C ILE A 224 -20.12 10.42 -13.39
N ALA A 225 -20.88 10.23 -12.31
CA ALA A 225 -20.56 10.79 -11.00
C ALA A 225 -19.25 10.23 -10.43
N VAL A 226 -19.08 8.90 -10.47
CA VAL A 226 -17.87 8.21 -10.00
C VAL A 226 -16.67 8.55 -10.88
N THR A 227 -16.87 8.56 -12.21
CA THR A 227 -15.86 8.94 -13.19
C THR A 227 -15.36 10.37 -12.93
N GLY A 228 -16.28 11.33 -12.79
CA GLY A 228 -15.96 12.74 -12.54
C GLY A 228 -15.24 12.95 -11.19
N ALA A 229 -15.74 12.33 -10.12
CA ALA A 229 -15.10 12.41 -8.80
C ALA A 229 -13.67 11.83 -8.82
N THR A 230 -13.49 10.70 -9.50
CA THR A 230 -12.18 10.03 -9.62
C THR A 230 -11.22 10.82 -10.49
N LEU A 231 -11.70 11.49 -11.56
CA LEU A 231 -10.88 12.39 -12.36
C LEU A 231 -10.39 13.58 -11.55
N VAL A 232 -11.26 14.21 -10.74
CA VAL A 232 -10.87 15.29 -9.84
C VAL A 232 -9.82 14.81 -8.84
N ALA A 233 -10.03 13.65 -8.21
CA ALA A 233 -9.09 13.03 -7.30
C ALA A 233 -7.70 12.79 -7.94
N LEU A 234 -7.68 12.25 -9.16
CA LEU A 234 -6.47 12.04 -9.94
C LEU A 234 -5.73 13.35 -10.18
N LEU A 235 -6.44 14.38 -10.63
CA LEU A 235 -5.84 15.70 -10.91
C LEU A 235 -5.27 16.34 -9.64
N LEU A 236 -5.93 16.21 -8.49
CA LEU A 236 -5.43 16.71 -7.21
C LEU A 236 -4.12 16.01 -6.80
N VAL A 237 -4.09 14.68 -6.86
CA VAL A 237 -2.88 13.91 -6.51
C VAL A 237 -1.74 14.19 -7.50
N ALA A 238 -2.03 14.32 -8.79
CA ALA A 238 -1.06 14.66 -9.82
C ALA A 238 -0.49 16.07 -9.63
N ALA A 239 -1.35 17.06 -9.38
CA ALA A 239 -0.95 18.45 -9.14
C ALA A 239 -0.07 18.58 -7.90
N MET A 240 -0.46 17.95 -6.77
CA MET A 240 0.36 17.92 -5.57
C MET A 240 1.73 17.28 -5.84
N THR A 241 1.76 16.16 -6.56
CA THR A 241 3.01 15.45 -6.88
C THR A 241 3.93 16.32 -7.73
N ALA A 242 3.40 16.98 -8.77
CA ALA A 242 4.16 17.91 -9.60
C ALA A 242 4.71 19.10 -8.80
N CYS A 243 3.89 19.70 -7.93
CA CYS A 243 4.33 20.79 -7.05
C CYS A 243 5.43 20.35 -6.08
N GLY A 244 5.31 19.15 -5.49
CA GLY A 244 6.32 18.59 -4.59
C GLY A 244 7.67 18.37 -5.27
N LEU A 245 7.65 17.81 -6.48
CA LEU A 245 8.85 17.60 -7.29
C LEU A 245 9.51 18.92 -7.69
N TRP A 246 8.71 19.90 -8.11
CA TRP A 246 9.22 21.21 -8.52
C TRP A 246 9.83 21.99 -7.35
N ALA A 247 9.21 21.97 -6.18
CA ALA A 247 9.75 22.59 -4.97
C ALA A 247 11.06 21.91 -4.52
N GLY A 248 11.19 20.60 -4.71
CA GLY A 248 12.40 19.84 -4.41
C GLY A 248 13.61 20.24 -5.26
N GLN A 249 13.40 20.55 -6.55
CA GLN A 249 14.46 21.00 -7.47
C GLN A 249 15.02 22.38 -7.13
N ARG A 250 14.28 23.21 -6.38
CA ARG A 250 14.67 24.57 -6.03
C ARG A 250 15.53 24.69 -4.77
N LYS A 251 15.70 23.63 -3.99
CA LYS A 251 16.59 23.65 -2.82
C LYS A 251 18.04 23.46 -3.31
N PRO A 252 18.95 24.45 -3.13
CA PRO A 252 20.35 24.26 -3.49
C PRO A 252 20.93 23.11 -2.67
N ALA A 253 21.75 22.27 -3.31
CA ALA A 253 22.58 21.31 -2.61
C ALA A 253 23.57 22.09 -1.73
N LEU A 254 23.31 22.13 -0.43
CA LEU A 254 24.26 22.60 0.59
C LEU A 254 25.23 21.48 0.95
#